data_AF-A0A532F8Y4-F1
#
_entry.id   AF-A0A532F8Y4-F1
#
_cell.length_a   1.000
_cell.length_b   1.000
_cell.length_c   1.000
_cell.angle_alpha   90.00
_cell.angle_beta   90.00
_cell.angle_gamma   90.00
#
_symmetry.space_group_name_H-M   'P 1'
#
loop_
_entity.id
_entity.type
_entity.pdbx_description
1 polymer ?
#
loop_
_entity_poly.entity_id
_entity_poly.type
_entity_poly.pdbx_seq_one_letter_code
_entity_poly.pdbx_strand_id
1 'polypeptide(L)' 'MVDKKTATADRKTRDADEKEALRLAETTDVSPKQAKDLMRKHGKDSPKVEKEAKNFKAEG' A
#
# COMPACT_ATOMS: atom_id res chain seq x y z
N MET A 1 -10.13 -27.78 15.93
CA MET A 1 -9.92 -26.45 16.55
C MET A 1 -9.15 -25.63 15.52
N VAL A 2 -9.76 -24.62 14.91
CA VAL A 2 -9.07 -23.79 13.91
C VAL A 2 -8.15 -22.84 14.67
N ASP A 3 -6.85 -22.98 14.44
CA ASP A 3 -5.78 -22.27 15.11
C ASP A 3 -5.96 -20.75 15.01
N LYS A 4 -6.42 -20.11 16.10
CA LYS A 4 -6.59 -18.64 16.22
C LYS A 4 -5.30 -17.84 16.03
N LYS A 5 -4.15 -18.49 15.76
CA LYS A 5 -2.83 -17.85 15.65
C LYS A 5 -2.56 -17.22 14.28
N THR A 6 -3.29 -17.62 13.24
CA THR A 6 -3.10 -17.08 11.87
C THR A 6 -3.92 -15.81 11.61
N ALA A 7 -5.09 -15.65 12.23
CA ALA A 7 -6.00 -14.51 12.01
C ALA A 7 -5.50 -13.15 12.57
N THR A 8 -4.53 -13.15 13.48
CA THR A 8 -3.91 -11.94 14.03
C THR A 8 -2.72 -11.44 13.21
N ALA A 9 -1.98 -12.34 12.55
CA ALA A 9 -0.89 -11.95 11.67
C ALA A 9 -1.40 -11.28 10.39
N ASP A 10 -2.46 -11.84 9.80
CA ASP A 10 -3.11 -11.31 8.60
C ASP A 10 -3.80 -9.93 8.82
N ARG A 11 -4.39 -9.70 10.00
CA ARG A 11 -4.92 -8.36 10.32
C ARG A 11 -3.82 -7.32 10.46
N LYS A 12 -2.71 -7.68 11.11
CA LYS A 12 -1.60 -6.76 11.33
C LYS A 12 -0.90 -6.36 10.02
N THR A 13 -0.84 -7.27 9.04
CA THR A 13 -0.32 -6.95 7.71
C THR A 13 -1.29 -6.08 6.90
N ARG A 14 -2.60 -6.32 7.02
CA ARG A 14 -3.65 -5.48 6.42
C ARG A 14 -3.61 -4.05 6.94
N ASP A 15 -3.60 -3.86 8.26
CA ASP A 15 -3.47 -2.52 8.88
C ASP A 15 -2.20 -1.79 8.42
N ALA A 16 -1.10 -2.52 8.25
CA ALA A 16 0.16 -1.94 7.80
C ALA A 16 0.13 -1.57 6.30
N ASP A 17 -0.62 -2.30 5.47
CA ASP A 17 -0.84 -2.01 4.05
C ASP A 17 -1.68 -0.75 3.87
N GLU A 18 -2.74 -0.60 4.67
CA GLU A 18 -3.59 0.59 4.63
C GLU A 18 -2.85 1.86 5.05
N LYS A 19 -2.02 1.78 6.10
CA LYS A 19 -1.22 2.92 6.56
C LYS A 19 -0.20 3.38 5.50
N GLU A 20 0.50 2.45 4.87
CA GLU A 20 1.48 2.79 3.84
C GLU A 20 0.80 3.31 2.57
N ALA A 21 -0.35 2.74 2.19
CA ALA A 21 -1.14 3.27 1.07
C ALA A 21 -1.65 4.70 1.32
N LEU A 22 -2.06 5.00 2.55
CA LEU A 22 -2.45 6.36 2.96
C LEU A 22 -1.26 7.32 2.89
N ARG A 23 -0.11 6.93 3.44
CA ARG A 23 1.13 7.72 3.38
C ARG A 23 1.58 8.02 1.95
N LEU A 24 1.45 7.03 1.06
CA LEU A 24 1.76 7.21 -0.34
C LEU A 24 0.80 8.24 -0.97
N ALA A 25 -0.50 8.10 -0.73
CA ALA A 25 -1.53 9.03 -1.20
C ALA A 25 -1.39 10.45 -0.61
N GLU A 26 -0.85 10.60 0.60
CA GLU A 26 -0.60 11.92 1.20
C GLU A 26 0.58 12.65 0.55
N THR A 27 1.55 11.91 0.01
CA THR A 27 2.80 12.46 -0.53
C THR A 27 2.82 12.53 -2.07
N THR A 28 1.84 11.92 -2.72
CA THR A 28 1.72 11.80 -4.18
C THR A 28 0.28 12.09 -4.63
N ASP A 29 0.06 12.30 -5.93
CA ASP A 29 -1.28 12.61 -6.47
C ASP A 29 -2.09 11.33 -6.79
N VAL A 30 -1.92 10.27 -5.99
CA VAL A 30 -2.65 9.02 -6.18
C VAL A 30 -3.67 8.84 -5.06
N SER A 31 -4.83 8.29 -5.40
CA SER A 31 -5.81 7.91 -4.39
C SER A 31 -5.30 6.75 -3.53
N PRO A 32 -5.74 6.59 -2.26
CA PRO A 32 -5.38 5.44 -1.42
C PRO A 32 -5.68 4.09 -2.08
N LYS A 33 -6.71 4.02 -2.93
CA LYS A 33 -7.03 2.83 -3.73
C LYS A 33 -5.98 2.53 -4.80
N GLN A 34 -5.47 3.55 -5.49
CA GLN A 34 -4.41 3.41 -6.47
C GLN A 34 -3.09 3.04 -5.79
N ALA A 35 -2.79 3.64 -4.63
CA ALA A 35 -1.64 3.25 -3.82
C ALA A 35 -1.68 1.76 -3.45
N LYS A 36 -2.81 1.25 -2.94
CA LYS A 36 -2.99 -0.19 -2.67
C LYS A 36 -2.77 -1.05 -3.91
N ASP A 37 -3.24 -0.61 -5.07
CA ASP A 37 -3.07 -1.34 -6.32
C ASP A 37 -1.59 -1.39 -6.75
N LEU A 38 -0.87 -0.27 -6.65
CA LEU A 38 0.58 -0.20 -6.89
C LEU A 38 1.36 -1.11 -5.94
N MET A 39 1.01 -1.09 -4.65
CA MET A 39 1.64 -1.92 -3.62
C MET A 39 1.38 -3.41 -3.86
N ARG A 40 0.19 -3.79 -4.34
CA ARG A 40 -0.11 -5.17 -4.76
C ARG A 40 0.66 -5.57 -6.02
N LYS A 41 0.84 -4.65 -6.97
CA LYS A 41 1.49 -4.91 -8.25
C LYS A 41 3.01 -5.03 -8.14
N HIS A 42 3.64 -4.19 -7.33
CA HIS A 42 5.11 -4.09 -7.23
C HIS A 42 5.68 -4.65 -5.92
N GLY A 43 4.82 -4.93 -4.93
CA GLY A 43 5.22 -5.25 -3.56
C GLY A 43 5.22 -4.01 -2.67
N LYS A 44 4.74 -4.18 -1.43
CA LYS A 44 4.51 -3.13 -0.44
C LYS A 44 5.71 -2.20 -0.23
N ASP A 45 6.90 -2.77 -0.13
CA ASP A 45 8.16 -2.07 0.17
C ASP A 45 9.01 -1.80 -1.09
N SER A 46 8.39 -1.89 -2.27
CA SER A 46 9.14 -1.71 -3.52
C SER A 46 9.35 -0.23 -3.81
N PRO A 47 10.59 0.22 -4.06
CA PRO A 47 10.86 1.61 -4.45
C PRO A 47 10.16 2.01 -5.76
N LYS A 48 9.68 1.02 -6.52
CA LYS A 48 8.85 1.22 -7.71
C LYS A 48 7.47 1.80 -7.37
N VAL A 49 6.88 1.46 -6.22
CA VAL A 49 5.58 1.99 -5.79
C VAL A 49 5.65 3.51 -5.63
N GLU A 50 6.67 3.99 -4.92
CA GLU A 50 6.87 5.43 -4.68
C GLU A 50 7.24 6.18 -5.96
N LYS A 51 8.04 5.55 -6.83
CA LYS A 51 8.41 6.14 -8.13
C LYS A 51 7.20 6.26 -9.05
N GLU A 52 6.38 5.22 -9.16
CA GLU A 52 5.20 5.19 -10.02
C GLU A 52 4.14 6.17 -9.49
N ALA A 53 3.92 6.21 -8.17
CA ALA A 53 3.02 7.17 -7.53
C ALA A 53 3.46 8.63 -7.71
N LYS A 54 4.76 8.93 -7.64
CA LYS A 54 5.30 10.26 -7.95
C LYS A 54 5.15 10.66 -9.41
N ASN A 55 5.17 9.71 -10.35
CA ASN A 55 4.94 10.02 -11.76
C ASN A 55 3.51 10.53 -11.99
N PHE A 56 2.50 9.97 -11.30
CA PHE A 56 1.13 10.50 -11.38
C PHE A 56 1.03 11.97 -10.96
N LYS A 57 1.83 12.40 -9.97
CA LYS A 57 1.90 13.81 -9.55
C LYS A 57 2.50 14.73 -10.62
N ALA A 58 3.37 14.21 -11.49
CA ALA A 58 4.05 15.02 -12.50
C ALA A 58 3.22 15.20 -13.79
N GLU A 59 2.18 14.38 -13.98
CA GLU A 59 1.31 14.41 -15.17
C GLU A 59 -0.03 15.14 -14.91
N GLY A 60 -0.24 15.68 -13.70
CA GLY A 60 -1.40 16.47 -13.29
C GLY A 60 -1.18 17.97 -13.35
#